data_AF-A0A8D8KSJ7-F1
#
_entry.id   AF-A0A8D8KSJ7-F1
#
_cell.length_a   1.000
_cell.length_b   1.000
_cell.length_c   1.000
_cell.angle_alpha   90.00
_cell.angle_beta   90.00
_cell.angle_gamma   90.00
#
_symmetry.space_group_name_H-M   'P 1'
#
loop_
_entity.id
_entity.type
_entity.pdbx_description
1 polymer ?
#
loop_
_entity_poly.entity_id
_entity_poly.type
_entity_poly.pdbx_seq_one_letter_code
_entity_poly.pdbx_strand_id
1 'polypeptide(L)'
;EVEITMLRCPANPQEWTQVLKISPVGIDESLTVNLELLCGCPCEGTGQKNAAECSGVGTLQCGVCNCGTSFKGEKCECSAKDVDSMDPNACRPTNTSSVC
;
A
#
# COMPACT_ATOMS: atom_id res chain seq x y z
N GLU A 1 -13.31 26.79 -17.86
CA GLU A 1 -13.04 25.95 -16.67
C GLU A 1 -12.15 24.80 -17.10
N VAL A 2 -11.12 24.45 -16.33
CA VAL A 2 -10.18 23.37 -16.63
C VAL A 2 -10.28 22.37 -15.49
N GLU A 3 -10.54 21.11 -15.83
CA GLU A 3 -10.61 20.01 -14.88
C GLU A 3 -9.49 19.00 -15.21
N ILE A 4 -8.77 18.56 -14.17
CA ILE A 4 -7.67 17.62 -14.31
C ILE A 4 -7.99 16.42 -13.44
N THR A 5 -8.04 15.24 -14.06
CA THR A 5 -8.33 13.99 -13.36
C THR A 5 -7.26 12.97 -13.69
N MET A 6 -6.82 12.25 -12.66
CA MET A 6 -5.85 11.16 -12.80
C MET A 6 -6.57 9.83 -12.83
N LEU A 7 -6.27 8.99 -13.82
CA LEU A 7 -6.89 7.66 -13.96
C LEU A 7 -6.33 6.65 -12.96
N ARG A 8 -5.04 6.76 -12.64
CA ARG A 8 -4.33 5.85 -11.72
C ARG A 8 -3.03 6.47 -11.22
N CYS A 9 -2.53 5.92 -10.13
CA CYS A 9 -1.19 6.19 -9.64
C CYS A 9 -0.13 5.54 -10.54
N PRO A 10 0.89 6.28 -10.99
CA PRO A 10 2.07 5.71 -11.63
C PRO A 10 2.76 4.70 -10.70
N ALA A 11 3.29 3.62 -11.27
CA ALA A 11 3.99 2.58 -10.51
C ALA A 11 5.31 3.09 -9.91
N ASN A 12 5.96 4.04 -10.58
CA ASN A 12 7.19 4.66 -10.11
C ASN A 12 6.87 5.93 -9.29
N PRO A 13 7.27 6.01 -8.01
CA PRO A 13 7.07 7.21 -7.18
C PRO A 13 7.72 8.47 -7.75
N GLN A 14 8.77 8.33 -8.58
CA GLN A 14 9.38 9.48 -9.25
C GLN A 14 8.44 10.19 -10.23
N GLU A 15 7.41 9.50 -10.71
CA GLU A 15 6.40 10.05 -11.63
C GLU A 15 5.20 10.68 -10.89
N TRP A 16 5.24 10.73 -9.55
CA TRP A 16 4.18 11.35 -8.76
C TRP A 16 4.23 12.88 -8.81
N THR A 17 5.34 13.47 -9.23
CA THR A 17 5.41 14.90 -9.55
C THR A 17 5.39 15.09 -11.06
N GLN A 18 4.43 15.87 -11.56
CA GLN A 18 4.26 16.10 -13.00
C GLN A 18 4.09 17.58 -13.29
N VAL A 19 4.57 18.01 -14.46
CA VAL A 19 4.44 19.39 -14.91
C VAL A 19 3.65 19.39 -16.22
N LEU A 20 2.47 20.00 -16.21
CA LEU A 20 1.69 20.24 -17.42
C LEU A 20 1.83 21.69 -17.87
N LYS A 21 1.92 21.89 -19.18
CA LYS A 21 1.95 23.21 -19.80
C LYS A 21 0.74 23.33 -20.73
N ILE A 22 -0.08 24.35 -20.49
CA ILE A 22 -1.26 24.66 -21.29
C ILE A 22 -1.00 25.99 -21.98
N SER A 23 -0.99 26.01 -23.31
CA SER A 23 -0.71 27.21 -24.11
C SER A 23 -1.66 27.31 -25.30
N PRO A 24 -2.18 28.51 -25.62
CA PRO A 24 -2.93 28.74 -26.85
C PRO A 24 -2.00 28.70 -28.07
N VAL A 25 -2.56 28.32 -29.23
CA VAL A 25 -1.79 28.26 -30.47
C VAL A 25 -1.51 29.68 -30.98
N GLY A 26 -0.25 29.96 -31.29
CA GLY A 26 0.15 31.23 -31.92
C GLY A 26 0.40 32.40 -30.95
N ILE A 27 0.42 32.16 -29.64
CA ILE A 27 0.78 33.13 -28.61
C ILE A 27 1.87 32.51 -27.74
N ASP A 28 2.92 33.28 -27.41
CA ASP A 28 4.01 32.84 -26.54
C ASP A 28 3.68 33.05 -25.05
N GLU A 29 2.51 32.56 -24.65
CA GLU A 29 2.05 32.55 -23.26
C GLU A 29 1.64 31.14 -22.87
N SER A 30 1.83 30.79 -21.60
CA SER A 30 1.48 29.47 -21.11
C SER A 30 1.18 29.44 -19.63
N LEU A 31 0.22 28.61 -19.24
CA LEU A 31 -0.05 28.22 -17.87
C LEU A 31 0.72 26.94 -17.53
N THR A 32 1.58 27.00 -16.53
CA THR A 32 2.30 25.84 -15.98
C THR A 32 1.57 25.33 -14.74
N VAL A 33 1.24 24.05 -14.72
CA VAL A 33 0.58 23.37 -13.60
C VAL A 33 1.55 22.34 -13.03
N ASN A 34 1.93 22.52 -11.77
CA ASN A 34 2.70 21.53 -11.03
C ASN A 34 1.72 20.62 -10.29
N LEU A 35 1.70 19.35 -10.64
CA LEU A 35 0.89 18.33 -10.00
C LEU A 35 1.75 17.50 -9.05
N GLU A 36 1.20 17.22 -7.89
CA GLU A 36 1.70 16.22 -6.95
C GLU A 36 0.61 15.18 -6.71
N LEU A 37 0.93 13.92 -7.01
CA LEU A 37 0.01 12.81 -6.86
C LEU A 37 0.10 12.25 -5.44
N LEU A 38 -1.02 12.29 -4.72
CA LEU A 38 -1.15 11.76 -3.36
C LEU A 38 -1.44 10.25 -3.39
N CYS A 39 -0.47 9.48 -3.86
CA CYS A 39 -0.61 8.04 -4.07
C CYS A 39 -0.19 7.18 -2.86
N GLY A 40 0.58 7.73 -1.93
CA GLY A 40 1.08 7.04 -0.74
C GLY A 40 0.49 7.59 0.55
N CYS A 41 0.59 6.80 1.62
CA CYS A 41 0.16 7.22 2.95
C CYS A 41 1.37 7.68 3.79
N PRO A 42 1.28 8.77 4.56
CA PRO A 42 2.42 9.27 5.37
C PRO A 42 2.99 8.24 6.36
N CYS A 43 2.18 7.31 6.85
CA CYS A 43 2.57 6.26 7.78
C CYS A 43 3.36 5.10 7.13
N GLU A 44 3.44 5.03 5.80
CA GLU A 44 4.16 3.95 5.11
C GLU A 44 5.68 4.11 5.22
N GLY A 45 6.17 5.34 5.24
CA GLY A 45 7.61 5.64 5.32
C GLY A 45 8.23 5.43 6.71
N THR A 46 7.40 5.30 7.76
CA THR A 46 7.83 5.26 9.16
C THR A 46 7.61 3.91 9.84
N GLY A 47 7.43 2.85 9.05
CA GLY A 47 7.18 1.51 9.58
C GLY A 47 8.27 1.07 10.57
N GLN A 48 7.86 0.62 11.76
CA GLN A 48 8.77 0.12 12.79
C GLN A 48 9.11 -1.34 12.52
N LYS A 49 10.33 -1.61 12.05
CA LYS A 49 10.83 -2.97 11.84
C LYS A 49 11.00 -3.71 13.17
N ASN A 50 10.75 -5.01 13.17
CA ASN A 50 10.82 -5.88 14.34
C ASN A 50 10.03 -5.30 15.53
N ALA A 51 8.86 -4.73 15.26
CA ALA A 51 8.04 -4.10 16.29
C ALA A 51 7.61 -5.12 17.34
N ALA A 52 7.61 -4.70 18.61
CA ALA A 52 7.17 -5.55 19.71
C ALA A 52 5.69 -5.95 19.55
N GLU A 53 4.85 -5.03 19.05
CA GLU A 53 3.46 -5.33 18.70
C GLU A 53 3.31 -6.42 17.62
N CYS A 54 4.32 -6.61 16.77
CA CYS A 54 4.37 -7.62 15.71
C CYS A 54 5.27 -8.81 16.08
N SER A 55 5.30 -9.16 17.37
CA SER A 55 6.06 -10.30 17.93
C SER A 55 7.57 -10.24 17.65
N GLY A 56 8.11 -9.06 17.34
CA GLY A 56 9.52 -8.86 16.99
C GLY A 56 9.94 -9.46 15.63
N VAL A 57 9.00 -10.01 14.87
CA VAL A 57 9.24 -10.72 13.60
C VAL A 57 8.53 -10.07 12.40
N GLY A 58 7.84 -8.96 12.63
CA GLY A 58 7.15 -8.18 11.61
C GLY A 58 7.48 -6.68 11.67
N THR A 59 7.06 -5.97 10.64
CA THR A 59 7.15 -4.50 10.57
C THR A 59 5.77 -3.91 10.85
N LEU A 60 5.64 -3.08 11.88
CA LEU A 60 4.40 -2.35 12.12
C LEU A 60 4.35 -1.15 11.18
N GLN A 61 3.39 -1.14 10.26
CA GLN A 61 3.23 -0.09 9.27
C GLN A 61 1.76 0.31 9.17
N CYS A 62 1.47 1.61 9.36
CA CYS A 62 0.11 2.15 9.34
C CYS A 62 -0.88 1.42 10.29
N GLY A 63 -0.40 0.89 11.41
CA GLY A 63 -1.22 0.15 12.39
C GLY A 63 -1.42 -1.34 12.06
N VAL A 64 -0.81 -1.85 10.98
CA VAL A 64 -0.89 -3.25 10.58
C VAL A 64 0.50 -3.90 10.64
N CYS A 65 0.58 -5.15 11.09
CA CYS A 65 1.83 -5.89 11.04
C CYS A 65 2.06 -6.53 9.67
N ASN A 66 3.10 -6.07 8.98
CA ASN A 66 3.63 -6.73 7.80
C ASN A 66 4.61 -7.83 8.24
N CYS A 67 4.12 -9.07 8.25
CA CYS A 67 4.87 -10.23 8.71
C CYS A 67 5.88 -10.73 7.66
N GLY A 68 7.03 -11.21 8.14
CA GLY A 68 7.97 -11.93 7.27
C GLY A 68 7.37 -13.21 6.68
N THR A 69 8.01 -13.77 5.65
CA THR A 69 7.50 -14.93 4.89
C THR A 69 7.19 -16.18 5.72
N SER A 70 7.82 -16.33 6.88
CA SER A 70 7.68 -17.48 7.77
C SER A 70 6.65 -17.29 8.89
N PHE A 71 5.99 -16.13 8.98
CA PHE A 71 5.04 -15.81 10.05
C PHE A 71 3.71 -15.28 9.49
N LYS A 72 2.62 -15.55 10.19
CA LYS A 72 1.25 -15.16 9.85
C LYS A 72 0.51 -14.72 11.12
N GLY A 73 -0.69 -14.15 10.95
CA GLY A 73 -1.52 -13.63 12.03
C GLY A 73 -1.43 -12.11 12.13
N GLU A 74 -2.35 -11.51 12.88
CA GLU A 74 -2.47 -10.06 13.03
C GLU A 74 -1.20 -9.45 13.66
N LYS A 75 -0.51 -10.21 14.51
CA LYS A 75 0.71 -9.81 15.22
C LYS A 75 1.91 -10.67 14.85
N CYS A 76 1.83 -11.40 13.74
CA CYS A 76 2.86 -12.34 13.30
C CYS A 76 3.16 -13.46 14.31
N GLU A 77 2.16 -13.87 15.08
CA GLU A 77 2.26 -14.82 16.19
C GLU A 77 2.31 -16.29 15.76
N CYS A 78 1.87 -16.60 14.53
CA CYS A 78 1.81 -17.97 14.02
C CYS A 78 2.98 -18.25 13.07
N SER A 79 3.67 -19.38 13.22
CA SER A 79 4.63 -19.82 12.20
C SER A 79 3.91 -20.39 10.99
N ALA A 80 4.36 -20.05 9.78
CA ALA A 80 3.81 -20.57 8.53
C ALA A 80 3.86 -22.11 8.47
N LYS A 81 4.84 -22.75 9.12
CA LYS A 81 4.94 -24.21 9.20
C LYS A 81 3.79 -24.84 9.99
N ASP A 82 3.36 -24.18 11.05
CA ASP A 82 2.27 -24.65 11.91
C ASP A 82 0.91 -24.43 11.23
N VAL A 83 0.79 -23.38 10.41
CA VAL A 83 -0.42 -23.09 9.63
C VAL A 83 -0.53 -23.99 8.39
N ASP A 84 0.56 -24.24 7.66
CA ASP A 84 0.53 -25.11 6.47
C ASP A 84 0.25 -26.57 6.82
N SER A 85 0.50 -26.97 8.07
CA SER A 85 0.13 -28.29 8.60
C SER A 85 -1.29 -28.34 9.16
N MET A 86 -1.99 -27.21 9.22
CA MET A 86 -3.36 -27.08 9.71
C MET A 86 -4.34 -27.17 8.54
N ASP A 87 -5.45 -27.89 8.72
CA ASP A 87 -6.50 -27.96 7.69
C ASP A 87 -7.11 -26.56 7.50
N PRO A 88 -7.07 -25.96 6.30
CA PRO A 88 -7.66 -24.65 6.03
C PRO A 88 -9.18 -24.62 6.25
N ASN A 89 -9.84 -25.78 6.33
CA ASN A 89 -11.26 -25.91 6.72
C ASN A 89 -11.47 -25.95 8.24
N ALA A 90 -10.42 -26.10 9.06
CA ALA A 90 -10.54 -26.14 10.51
C ALA A 90 -11.10 -24.82 11.09
N CYS A 91 -10.89 -23.71 10.38
CA CYS A 91 -11.35 -22.37 10.78
C CYS A 91 -12.50 -21.85 9.91
N ARG A 92 -13.09 -22.70 9.05
CA ARG A 92 -14.19 -22.33 8.16
C ARG A 92 -15.34 -23.33 8.27
N PRO A 93 -16.58 -22.88 8.54
CA PRO A 93 -17.73 -23.78 8.64
C PRO A 93 -18.09 -24.46 7.31
N THR A 94 -17.82 -23.81 6.17
CA THR A 94 -18.08 -24.37 4.83
C THR A 94 -17.01 -23.91 3.83
N ASN A 95 -16.83 -24.62 2.72
CA ASN A 95 -15.91 -24.20 1.65
C ASN A 95 -16.30 -22.87 0.97
N THR A 96 -17.51 -22.38 1.20
CA THR A 96 -18.07 -21.14 0.63
C THR A 96 -17.99 -19.94 1.58
N SER A 97 -17.67 -20.11 2.87
CA SER A 97 -17.46 -18.98 3.78
C SER A 97 -16.14 -18.27 3.47
N SER A 98 -15.99 -16.98 3.78
CA SER A 98 -14.74 -16.21 3.62
C SER A 98 -13.58 -16.81 4.44
N VAL A 99 -12.32 -16.63 3.98
CA VAL A 99 -11.14 -17.02 4.78
C VAL A 99 -10.97 -15.84 5.72
N CYS A 100 -10.94 -16.11 7.03
CA CYS A 100 -10.65 -15.11 8.04
C CYS A 100 -9.22 -14.58 7.88
#